data_AF-A0A1B6F4X7-F1
#
_entry.id   AF-A0A1B6F4X7-F1
#
_cell.length_a   1.000
_cell.length_b   1.000
_cell.length_c   1.000
_cell.angle_alpha   90.00
_cell.angle_beta   90.00
_cell.angle_gamma   90.00
#
_symmetry.space_group_name_H-M   'P 1'
#
loop_
_entity.id
_entity.type
_entity.pdbx_description
1 polymer ?
#
loop_
_entity_poly.entity_id
_entity_poly.type
_entity_poly.pdbx_seq_one_letter_code
_entity_poly.pdbx_strand_id
1 'polypeptide(L)'
;MAASRTLLSVLITLSSVILLSEAHVALTFPPARKYDLDFLDNSRTKGPCGMPKGSVRTSLLAGSTFNITWHLAYPHRGGFKLQVLDNLLRPVVDLTPVTRDSEFVRVDATAQAFNVRLPPDFECN
;
A
#
# COMPACT_ATOMS: atom_id res chain seq x y z
N MET A 1 18.10 -30.87 29.84
CA MET A 1 16.87 -30.78 29.00
C MET A 1 16.21 -29.39 29.01
N ALA A 2 16.20 -28.66 30.13
CA ALA A 2 15.64 -27.30 30.20
C ALA A 2 16.43 -26.24 29.42
N ALA A 3 17.77 -26.21 29.50
CA ALA A 3 18.60 -25.20 28.83
C ALA A 3 18.47 -25.18 27.29
N SER A 4 18.27 -26.35 26.67
CA SER A 4 18.03 -26.47 25.23
C SER A 4 16.68 -25.90 24.81
N ARG A 5 15.64 -26.03 25.66
CA ARG A 5 14.33 -25.44 25.42
C ARG A 5 14.37 -23.93 25.54
N THR A 6 15.10 -23.39 26.53
CA THR A 6 15.26 -21.94 26.69
C THR A 6 16.01 -21.31 25.51
N LEU A 7 17.10 -21.93 25.05
CA LEU A 7 17.88 -21.44 23.90
C LEU A 7 17.06 -21.45 22.61
N LEU A 8 16.28 -22.52 22.39
CA LEU A 8 15.39 -22.62 21.24
C LEU A 8 14.30 -21.55 21.28
N SER A 9 13.68 -21.32 22.45
CA SER A 9 12.70 -20.25 22.63
C SER A 9 13.29 -18.88 22.34
N VAL A 10 14.52 -18.59 22.79
CA VAL A 10 15.22 -17.33 22.52
C VAL A 10 15.53 -17.16 21.02
N LEU A 11 15.94 -18.22 20.33
CA LEU A 11 16.20 -18.19 18.89
C LEU A 11 14.91 -17.95 18.08
N ILE A 12 13.80 -18.58 18.48
CA ILE A 12 12.50 -18.39 17.84
C ILE A 12 12.00 -16.96 18.06
N THR A 13 12.07 -16.43 19.29
CA THR A 13 11.65 -15.06 19.56
C THR A 13 12.51 -14.05 18.80
N LEU A 14 13.83 -14.21 18.78
CA LEU A 14 14.74 -13.33 18.03
C LEU A 14 14.46 -13.39 16.52
N SER A 15 14.22 -14.58 15.95
CA SER A 15 13.86 -14.73 14.54
C SER A 15 12.51 -14.10 14.20
N SER A 16 11.55 -14.13 15.12
CA SER A 16 10.23 -13.53 14.90
C SER A 16 10.25 -12.00 14.92
N VAL A 17 11.18 -11.38 15.64
CA VAL A 17 11.35 -9.91 15.67
C VAL A 17 11.99 -9.39 14.37
N ILE A 18 12.78 -10.21 13.66
CA ILE A 18 13.39 -9.85 12.37
C ILE A 18 12.35 -9.76 11.23
N LEU A 19 11.16 -10.33 11.42
CA LEU A 19 10.09 -10.32 10.42
C LEU A 19 9.24 -9.02 10.41
N LEU A 20 9.60 -8.00 11.20
CA LEU A 20 8.99 -6.68 11.10
C LEU A 20 9.44 -6.05 9.77
N SER A 21 8.62 -6.23 8.72
CA SER A 21 8.83 -5.52 7.46
C SER A 21 8.21 -4.13 7.55
N GLU A 22 9.04 -3.09 7.58
CA GLU A 22 8.62 -1.80 7.06
C GLU A 22 8.61 -1.88 5.53
N ALA A 23 7.62 -1.29 4.88
CA ALA A 23 7.57 -1.18 3.44
C ALA A 23 7.70 0.28 3.07
N HIS A 24 8.72 0.61 2.27
CA HIS A 24 8.97 1.99 1.83
C HIS A 24 8.16 2.30 0.58
N VAL A 25 7.01 2.95 0.72
CA VAL A 25 6.17 3.34 -0.43
C VAL A 25 5.46 4.67 -0.20
N ALA A 26 5.59 5.58 -1.17
CA ALA A 26 4.84 6.84 -1.19
C ALA A 26 4.35 7.15 -2.60
N LEU A 27 3.06 7.46 -2.75
CA LEU A 27 2.50 7.89 -4.04
C LEU A 27 3.14 9.22 -4.48
N THR A 28 3.63 9.26 -5.72
CA THR A 28 4.14 10.47 -6.37
C THR A 28 3.10 11.09 -7.30
N PHE A 29 2.24 10.27 -7.92
CA PHE A 29 1.07 10.74 -8.65
C PHE A 29 -0.11 9.75 -8.54
N PRO A 30 -1.32 10.21 -8.17
CA PRO A 30 -1.58 11.46 -7.46
C PRO A 30 -0.72 11.57 -6.20
N PRO A 31 -0.30 12.77 -5.77
CA PRO A 31 0.60 12.91 -4.63
C PRO A 31 -0.01 12.31 -3.35
N ALA A 32 0.82 11.66 -2.54
CA ALA A 32 0.44 11.17 -1.23
C ALA A 32 -0.06 12.31 -0.31
N ARG A 33 -0.70 11.93 0.81
CA ARG A 33 -1.10 12.90 1.84
C ARG A 33 0.13 13.61 2.41
N LYS A 34 -0.06 14.83 2.90
CA LYS A 34 1.03 15.70 3.38
C LYS A 34 1.98 14.99 4.34
N TYR A 35 3.25 15.36 4.21
CA TYR A 35 4.48 14.75 4.72
C TYR A 35 4.95 13.52 3.96
N ASP A 36 4.09 12.95 3.08
CA ASP A 36 4.48 12.00 2.03
C ASP A 36 5.51 10.95 2.47
N LEU A 37 5.35 10.52 3.73
CA LEU A 37 6.27 9.60 4.39
C LEU A 37 6.14 8.24 3.73
N ASP A 38 7.27 7.66 3.36
CA ASP A 38 7.33 6.32 2.78
C ASP A 38 7.42 5.23 3.85
N PHE A 39 7.59 5.56 5.14
CA PHE A 39 7.78 4.61 6.25
C PHE A 39 6.59 4.56 7.24
N LEU A 40 5.38 4.24 6.75
CA LEU A 40 4.19 4.14 7.62
C LEU A 40 4.04 2.73 8.20
N ASP A 41 4.11 2.58 9.53
CA ASP A 41 3.91 1.31 10.22
C ASP A 41 2.57 1.26 10.99
N ASN A 42 2.18 0.03 11.39
CA ASN A 42 0.91 -0.25 12.07
C ASN A 42 0.90 0.11 13.57
N SER A 43 2.03 0.48 14.16
CA SER A 43 2.13 0.86 15.58
C SER A 43 1.99 2.38 15.80
N ARG A 44 2.51 3.19 14.87
CA ARG A 44 2.47 4.67 14.95
C ARG A 44 1.37 5.29 14.11
N THR A 45 0.89 4.61 13.06
CA THR A 45 -0.07 5.18 12.11
C THR A 45 -1.40 4.43 12.11
N LYS A 46 -2.47 5.12 11.75
CA LYS A 46 -3.82 4.53 11.68
C LYS A 46 -4.21 4.27 10.23
N GLY A 47 -4.69 3.05 9.96
CA GLY A 47 -5.27 2.70 8.66
C GLY A 47 -6.49 3.55 8.30
N PRO A 48 -6.89 3.56 7.01
CA PRO A 48 -6.29 2.82 5.91
C PRO A 48 -5.15 3.57 5.18
N CYS A 49 -4.87 4.84 5.51
CA CYS A 49 -3.90 5.65 4.77
C CYS A 49 -2.71 6.15 5.60
N GLY A 50 -2.64 5.82 6.90
CA GLY A 50 -1.57 6.20 7.83
C GLY A 50 -1.49 7.69 8.21
N MET A 51 -1.88 8.59 7.30
CA MET A 51 -1.82 10.04 7.45
C MET A 51 -3.22 10.69 7.37
N PRO A 52 -3.49 11.80 8.09
CA PRO A 52 -4.75 12.54 7.99
C PRO A 52 -5.04 13.09 6.59
N LYS A 53 -6.32 13.27 6.23
CA LYS A 53 -6.71 13.90 4.96
C LYS A 53 -6.10 15.31 4.87
N GLY A 54 -5.47 15.62 3.75
CA GLY A 54 -4.97 16.96 3.42
C GLY A 54 -5.97 17.77 2.59
N SER A 55 -5.52 18.94 2.12
CA SER A 55 -6.29 19.82 1.23
C SER A 55 -5.94 19.64 -0.25
N VAL A 56 -4.82 19.01 -0.58
CA VAL A 56 -4.39 18.76 -1.96
C VAL A 56 -5.30 17.72 -2.60
N ARG A 57 -5.81 18.03 -3.79
CA ARG A 57 -6.69 17.16 -4.58
C ARG A 57 -6.20 17.09 -6.01
N THR A 58 -6.38 15.94 -6.64
CA THR A 58 -6.15 15.74 -8.08
C THR A 58 -7.48 15.44 -8.72
N SER A 59 -7.85 16.22 -9.73
CA SER A 59 -9.08 15.98 -10.51
C SER A 59 -8.75 15.13 -11.72
N LEU A 60 -9.48 14.03 -11.90
CA LEU A 60 -9.30 13.08 -12.98
C LEU A 60 -10.64 12.88 -13.69
N LEU A 61 -10.61 12.79 -15.02
CA LEU A 61 -11.81 12.63 -15.82
C LEU A 61 -12.30 11.17 -15.75
N ALA A 62 -13.59 10.96 -15.48
CA ALA A 62 -14.19 9.62 -15.53
C ALA A 62 -13.95 8.96 -16.91
N GLY A 63 -13.69 7.66 -16.94
CA GLY A 63 -13.39 6.93 -18.18
C GLY A 63 -11.98 7.15 -18.75
N SER A 64 -11.23 8.12 -18.23
CA SER A 64 -9.85 8.39 -18.66
C SER A 64 -8.87 7.33 -18.19
N THR A 65 -7.69 7.34 -18.80
CA THR A 65 -6.57 6.47 -18.46
C THR A 65 -5.41 7.33 -17.99
N PHE A 66 -4.76 6.95 -16.89
CA PHE A 66 -3.62 7.66 -16.36
C PHE A 66 -2.66 6.69 -15.65
N ASN A 67 -1.43 7.12 -15.42
CA ASN A 67 -0.47 6.34 -14.64
C ASN A 67 -0.52 6.79 -13.19
N ILE A 68 -0.78 5.85 -12.29
CA ILE A 68 -0.45 6.03 -10.88
C ILE A 68 1.04 5.74 -10.73
N THR A 69 1.77 6.60 -10.04
CA THR A 69 3.20 6.44 -9.78
C THR A 69 3.51 6.54 -8.30
N TRP A 70 4.54 5.83 -7.86
CA TRP A 70 4.99 5.85 -6.48
C TRP A 70 6.51 5.71 -6.42
N HIS A 71 7.07 6.15 -5.30
CA HIS A 71 8.47 5.93 -4.97
C HIS A 71 8.61 4.67 -4.12
N LEU A 72 9.60 3.82 -4.43
CA LEU A 72 10.02 2.69 -3.62
C LEU A 72 11.50 2.87 -3.24
N ALA A 73 11.78 3.33 -2.02
CA ALA A 73 13.17 3.47 -1.57
C ALA A 73 13.87 2.11 -1.45
N TYR A 74 13.13 1.08 -1.00
CA TYR A 74 13.61 -0.29 -0.92
C TYR A 74 12.48 -1.26 -1.33
N PRO A 75 12.62 -2.02 -2.44
CA PRO A 75 11.58 -2.94 -2.89
C PRO A 75 11.47 -4.14 -1.95
N HIS A 76 10.25 -4.43 -1.49
CA HIS A 76 9.95 -5.63 -0.70
C HIS A 76 9.22 -6.67 -1.53
N ARG A 77 9.35 -7.95 -1.15
CA ARG A 77 8.53 -9.02 -1.73
C ARG A 77 7.05 -8.75 -1.39
N GLY A 78 6.17 -8.84 -2.38
CA GLY A 78 4.75 -8.60 -2.18
C GLY A 78 4.04 -8.32 -3.48
N GLY A 79 2.97 -7.53 -3.39
CA GLY A 79 2.24 -7.00 -4.51
C GLY A 79 1.49 -5.74 -4.10
N PHE A 80 0.87 -5.07 -5.06
CA PHE A 80 0.11 -3.85 -4.81
C PHE A 80 -1.35 -4.02 -5.23
N LYS A 81 -2.22 -3.27 -4.55
CA LYS A 81 -3.64 -3.11 -4.87
C LYS A 81 -3.95 -1.62 -4.82
N LEU A 82 -4.58 -1.10 -5.86
CA LEU A 82 -4.96 0.31 -5.95
C LEU A 82 -6.48 0.39 -5.84
N GLN A 83 -6.98 1.21 -4.90
CA GLN A 83 -8.41 1.33 -4.64
C GLN A 83 -8.80 2.79 -4.48
N VAL A 84 -10.01 3.12 -4.93
CA VAL A 84 -10.67 4.38 -4.59
C VAL A 84 -11.41 4.20 -3.27
N LEU A 85 -11.21 5.14 -2.35
CA LEU A 85 -11.91 5.17 -1.06
C LEU A 85 -12.94 6.30 -1.05
N ASP A 86 -14.07 6.07 -0.40
CA ASP A 86 -15.08 7.09 -0.18
C ASP A 86 -14.73 8.05 0.98
N ASN A 87 -15.64 8.97 1.30
CA ASN A 87 -15.43 9.94 2.36
C ASN A 87 -15.32 9.32 3.76
N LEU A 88 -15.85 8.12 3.96
CA LEU A 88 -15.73 7.31 5.18
C LEU A 88 -14.52 6.37 5.14
N LEU A 89 -13.63 6.52 4.16
CA LEU A 89 -12.43 5.71 3.96
C LEU A 89 -12.72 4.23 3.65
N ARG A 90 -13.88 3.95 3.06
CA ARG A 90 -14.29 2.60 2.63
C ARG A 90 -13.91 2.38 1.16
N PRO A 91 -13.39 1.20 0.77
CA PRO A 91 -13.14 0.89 -0.63
C PRO A 91 -14.45 0.88 -1.44
N VAL A 92 -14.44 1.55 -2.59
CA VAL A 92 -15.60 1.62 -3.50
C VAL A 92 -15.29 1.18 -4.93
N VAL A 93 -14.03 1.26 -5.36
CA VAL A 93 -13.58 0.82 -6.69
C VAL A 93 -12.19 0.20 -6.58
N ASP A 94 -12.00 -0.99 -7.17
CA ASP A 94 -10.69 -1.59 -7.37
C ASP A 94 -10.13 -1.13 -8.74
N LEU A 95 -8.95 -0.52 -8.72
CA LEU A 95 -8.26 -0.02 -9.92
C LEU A 95 -7.21 -1.02 -10.45
N THR A 96 -6.97 -2.10 -9.70
CA THR A 96 -6.11 -3.22 -10.08
C THR A 96 -6.94 -4.50 -10.23
N PRO A 97 -6.57 -5.41 -11.15
CA PRO A 97 -7.29 -6.68 -11.32
C PRO A 97 -7.31 -7.52 -10.05
N VAL A 98 -8.49 -8.05 -9.72
CA VAL A 98 -8.65 -9.12 -8.72
C VAL A 98 -8.83 -10.43 -9.45
N THR A 99 -7.95 -11.39 -9.17
CA THR A 99 -7.95 -12.72 -9.81
C THR A 99 -8.43 -13.78 -8.82
N ARG A 100 -8.64 -15.01 -9.30
CA ARG A 100 -8.94 -16.15 -8.41
C ARG A 100 -7.80 -16.45 -7.43
N ASP A 101 -6.57 -16.15 -7.82
CA ASP A 101 -5.37 -16.53 -7.06
C ASP A 101 -4.93 -15.44 -6.06
N SER A 102 -5.19 -14.17 -6.38
CA SER A 102 -4.72 -13.03 -5.60
C SER A 102 -5.52 -11.76 -5.90
N GLU A 103 -5.74 -10.94 -4.86
CA GLU A 103 -6.24 -9.57 -4.97
C GLU A 103 -5.14 -8.52 -5.22
N PHE A 104 -3.87 -8.94 -5.16
CA PHE A 104 -2.70 -8.10 -5.38
C PHE A 104 -2.05 -8.43 -6.72
N VAL A 105 -1.57 -7.39 -7.42
CA VAL A 105 -0.70 -7.53 -8.59
C VAL A 105 0.71 -7.86 -8.11
N ARG A 106 1.29 -8.98 -8.56
CA ARG A 106 2.56 -9.54 -8.07
C ARG A 106 3.59 -9.81 -9.17
N VAL A 107 3.43 -9.17 -10.33
CA VAL A 107 4.24 -9.43 -11.52
C VAL A 107 5.66 -8.87 -11.37
N ASP A 108 5.78 -7.66 -10.84
CA ASP A 108 7.04 -6.95 -10.65
C ASP A 108 7.01 -6.21 -9.31
N ALA A 109 7.86 -6.65 -8.37
CA ALA A 109 7.98 -6.05 -7.04
C ALA A 109 8.75 -4.71 -7.04
N THR A 110 9.38 -4.37 -8.17
CA THR A 110 10.12 -3.11 -8.36
C THR A 110 9.34 -2.06 -9.15
N ALA A 111 8.12 -2.40 -9.59
CA ALA A 111 7.25 -1.47 -10.30
C ALA A 111 7.05 -0.20 -9.47
N GLN A 112 7.19 0.96 -10.14
CA GLN A 112 6.97 2.30 -9.57
C GLN A 112 5.87 3.07 -10.31
N ALA A 113 5.18 2.39 -11.23
CA ALA A 113 4.05 2.92 -11.97
C ALA A 113 3.07 1.81 -12.34
N PHE A 114 1.79 2.16 -12.45
CA PHE A 114 0.76 1.30 -13.00
C PHE A 114 -0.27 2.12 -13.77
N ASN A 115 -0.58 1.67 -14.98
CA ASN A 115 -1.59 2.30 -15.82
C ASN A 115 -2.98 1.86 -15.35
N VAL A 116 -3.85 2.82 -15.04
CA VAL A 116 -5.22 2.58 -14.60
C VAL A 116 -6.20 3.25 -15.52
N ARG A 117 -7.37 2.62 -15.70
CA ARG A 117 -8.51 3.20 -16.38
C ARG A 117 -9.64 3.40 -15.38
N LEU A 118 -10.12 4.64 -15.27
CA LEU A 118 -11.25 4.95 -14.42
C LEU A 118 -12.55 4.41 -15.04
N PRO A 119 -13.51 3.95 -14.21
CA PRO A 119 -14.85 3.68 -14.70
C PRO A 119 -15.46 4.95 -15.33
N PRO A 120 -16.14 4.85 -16.47
CA PRO A 120 -16.76 6.00 -17.15
C PRO A 120 -17.97 6.57 -16.41
N ASP A 121 -18.57 5.79 -15.51
CA ASP A 121 -19.81 6.05 -14.78
C ASP A 121 -19.58 6.26 -13.27
N PHE A 122 -18.34 6.52 -12.86
CA PHE A 122 -17.97 6.78 -11.47
C PHE A 122 -17.51 8.22 -11.27
N GLU A 123 -18.23 8.95 -10.41
CA GLU A 123 -17.88 10.31 -9.98
C GLU A 123 -17.86 10.40 -8.44
N CYS A 124 -16.95 11.22 -7.89
CA CYS A 124 -16.81 11.42 -6.45
C CYS A 124 -16.20 12.80 -6.12
N ASN A 125 -16.46 13.30 -4.90
CA ASN A 125 -16.02 14.61 -4.39
C ASN A 125 -15.19 14.54 -3.10
#